data_AF-X1L9I8-F1
#
_entry.id   AF-X1L9I8-F1
#
_cell.length_a   1.000
_cell.length_b   1.000
_cell.length_c   1.000
_cell.angle_alpha   90.00
_cell.angle_beta   90.00
_cell.angle_gamma   90.00
#
_symmetry.space_group_name_H-M   'P 1'
#
loop_
_entity.id
_entity.type
_entity.pdbx_description
1 polymer ?
#
loop_
_entity_poly.entity_id
_entity_poly.type
_entity_poly.pdbx_seq_one_letter_code
_entity_poly.pdbx_strand_id
1 'polypeptide(L)'
;RELSNIIEQAVVLSRNETLTVSDLPLRLSPGEEIPDEPMGLEQQVANLERKHLRKAMKESLGNKSAAARLLGISERKIRYMLKKYGGD
;
A
#
# COMPACT_ATOMS: atom_id res chain seq x y z
N ARG A 1 -11.29 21.47 4.84
CA ARG A 1 -12.68 20.95 4.69
C ARG A 1 -12.73 19.43 4.84
N GLU A 2 -11.73 18.69 4.39
CA GLU A 2 -11.66 17.21 4.49
C GLU A 2 -11.72 16.65 5.92
N LEU A 3 -11.04 17.30 6.88
CA LEU A 3 -11.10 16.88 8.28
C LEU A 3 -12.53 16.92 8.85
N SER A 4 -13.37 17.89 8.44
CA SER A 4 -14.77 17.96 8.89
C SER A 4 -15.55 16.74 8.42
N ASN A 5 -15.45 16.42 7.12
CA ASN A 5 -16.15 15.29 6.53
C ASN A 5 -15.74 13.95 7.17
N ILE A 6 -14.45 13.81 7.51
CA ILE A 6 -13.93 12.59 8.14
C ILE A 6 -14.42 12.45 9.57
N ILE A 7 -14.44 13.54 10.34
CA ILE A 7 -14.98 13.54 11.71
C ILE A 7 -16.50 13.31 11.69
N GLU A 8 -17.24 13.94 10.78
CA GLU A 8 -18.68 13.70 10.60
C GLU A 8 -18.98 12.23 10.28
N GLN A 9 -18.22 11.62 9.37
CA GLN A 9 -18.38 10.20 9.04
C GLN A 9 -18.03 9.28 10.22
N ALA A 10 -16.96 9.57 10.98
CA ALA A 10 -16.59 8.81 12.16
C ALA A 10 -17.67 8.88 13.25
N VAL A 11 -18.22 10.08 13.51
CA VAL A 11 -19.30 10.29 14.48
C VAL A 11 -20.58 9.54 14.08
N VAL A 12 -20.93 9.51 12.79
CA VAL A 12 -22.12 8.79 12.30
C VAL A 12 -21.97 7.27 12.42
N LEU A 13 -20.77 6.73 12.24
CA LEU A 13 -20.51 5.29 12.26
C LEU A 13 -20.25 4.74 13.67
N SER A 14 -19.75 5.56 14.59
CA SER A 14 -19.49 5.15 15.96
C SER A 14 -20.76 5.10 16.79
N ARG A 15 -20.85 4.04 17.59
CA ARG A 15 -21.98 3.78 18.52
C ARG A 15 -21.66 4.16 19.97
N ASN A 16 -20.43 4.62 20.22
CA ASN A 16 -19.88 4.92 21.54
C ASN A 16 -19.63 6.43 21.68
N GLU A 17 -19.65 6.93 22.91
CA GLU A 17 -19.40 8.35 23.22
C GLU A 17 -17.95 8.79 22.95
N THR A 18 -17.02 7.86 22.77
CA THR A 18 -15.59 8.14 22.52
C THR A 18 -15.15 7.50 21.22
N LEU A 19 -14.63 8.31 20.30
CA LEU A 19 -14.00 7.83 19.06
C LEU A 19 -12.59 7.32 19.36
N THR A 20 -12.33 6.08 18.96
CA THR A 20 -11.00 5.48 18.97
C THR A 20 -10.40 5.47 17.57
N VAL A 21 -9.10 5.18 17.43
CA VAL A 21 -8.44 5.10 16.12
C VAL A 21 -9.11 4.05 15.21
N SER A 22 -9.73 3.02 15.80
CA SER A 22 -10.48 1.98 15.08
C SER A 22 -11.80 2.48 14.48
N ASP A 23 -12.31 3.62 14.96
CA ASP A 23 -13.54 4.26 14.48
C ASP A 23 -13.30 5.21 13.30
N LEU A 24 -12.05 5.56 13.04
CA LEU A 24 -11.68 6.45 11.95
C LEU A 24 -11.67 5.70 10.62
N PRO A 25 -12.23 6.28 9.53
CA PRO A 25 -12.18 5.65 8.22
C PRO A 25 -10.72 5.40 7.81
N LEU A 26 -10.47 4.20 7.27
CA LEU A 26 -9.16 3.60 6.97
C LEU A 26 -8.17 4.53 6.23
N ARG A 27 -8.69 5.58 5.57
CA ARG A 27 -7.97 6.64 4.86
C ARG A 27 -7.04 7.49 5.73
N LEU A 28 -7.17 7.43 7.06
CA LEU A 28 -6.24 8.09 7.99
C LEU A 28 -5.02 7.24 8.36
N SER A 29 -4.85 6.05 7.78
CA SER A 29 -3.58 5.32 7.87
C SER A 29 -2.47 6.21 7.29
N PRO A 30 -1.40 6.57 8.03
CA PRO A 30 -0.37 7.54 7.61
C PRO A 30 0.54 7.11 6.43
N GLY A 31 0.04 6.30 5.49
CA GLY A 31 0.86 5.70 4.43
C GLY A 31 0.18 5.51 3.09
N GLU A 32 -1.04 6.03 2.89
CA GLU A 32 -1.70 6.00 1.58
C GLU A 32 -2.28 7.36 1.22
N GLU A 33 -1.39 8.35 1.07
CA GLU A 33 -1.65 9.45 0.15
C GLU A 33 -1.68 8.84 -1.26
N ILE A 34 -2.88 8.72 -1.84
CA ILE A 34 -3.01 8.63 -3.29
C ILE A 34 -2.79 10.07 -3.76
N PRO A 35 -1.69 10.40 -4.47
CA PRO A 35 -1.47 11.76 -4.92
C PRO A 35 -2.64 12.18 -5.81
N ASP A 36 -3.25 13.31 -5.49
CA ASP A 36 -4.37 13.90 -6.26
C ASP A 36 -3.88 14.56 -7.57
N GLU A 37 -2.57 14.48 -7.84
CA GLU A 37 -1.98 14.82 -9.12
C GLU A 37 -2.05 13.63 -10.08
N PRO A 38 -2.33 13.86 -11.38
CA PRO A 38 -2.36 12.79 -12.37
C PRO A 38 -0.95 12.22 -12.58
N MET A 39 -0.59 11.24 -11.77
CA MET A 39 0.57 10.41 -12.00
C MET A 39 0.37 9.63 -13.30
N GLY A 40 1.37 9.64 -14.17
CA GLY A 40 1.37 8.78 -15.36
C GLY A 40 1.17 7.31 -14.98
N LEU A 41 0.38 6.59 -15.77
CA LEU A 41 0.04 5.18 -15.53
C LEU A 41 1.27 4.31 -15.26
N GLU A 42 2.37 4.54 -15.99
CA GLU A 42 3.63 3.82 -15.80
C GLU A 42 4.22 4.00 -14.40
N GLN A 43 4.13 5.21 -13.85
CA GLN A 43 4.64 5.51 -12.51
C GLN A 43 3.75 4.88 -11.43
N GLN A 44 2.42 4.87 -11.64
CA GLN A 44 1.50 4.20 -10.72
C GLN A 44 1.78 2.68 -10.68
N VAL A 45 1.95 2.07 -11.85
CA VAL A 45 2.33 0.65 -11.96
C VAL A 45 3.68 0.40 -11.28
N ALA A 46 4.68 1.25 -11.51
CA ALA A 46 5.99 1.09 -10.88
C ALA A 46 5.94 1.18 -9.35
N ASN A 47 5.14 2.09 -8.80
CA ASN A 47 4.97 2.24 -7.35
C ASN A 47 4.28 1.02 -6.73
N LEU A 48 3.22 0.53 -7.37
CA LEU A 48 2.55 -0.71 -6.95
C LEU A 48 3.51 -1.90 -7.00
N GLU A 49 4.23 -2.07 -8.12
CA GLU A 49 5.22 -3.12 -8.29
C GLU A 49 6.29 -3.09 -7.19
N ARG A 50 6.86 -1.90 -6.88
CA ARG A 50 7.86 -1.72 -5.82
C ARG A 50 7.29 -2.04 -4.43
N LYS A 51 6.08 -1.54 -4.11
CA LYS A 51 5.40 -1.80 -2.83
C LYS A 51 5.18 -3.30 -2.59
N HIS A 52 4.63 -3.99 -3.59
CA HIS A 52 4.35 -5.41 -3.51
C HIS A 52 5.62 -6.26 -3.49
N LEU A 53 6.64 -5.91 -4.29
CA LEU A 53 7.93 -6.59 -4.26
C LEU A 53 8.57 -6.56 -2.87
N ARG A 54 8.63 -5.37 -2.25
CA ARG A 54 9.25 -5.20 -0.93
C ARG A 54 8.51 -6.00 0.13
N LYS A 55 7.17 -5.99 0.10
CA LYS A 55 6.34 -6.76 1.02
C LYS A 55 6.58 -8.27 0.86
N ALA A 56 6.51 -8.77 -0.37
CA ALA A 56 6.72 -10.19 -0.65
C ALA A 56 8.12 -10.67 -0.28
N MET A 57 9.16 -9.87 -0.58
CA MET A 57 10.55 -10.20 -0.20
C MET A 57 10.75 -10.22 1.32
N LYS A 58 10.05 -9.33 2.07
CA LYS A 58 10.08 -9.34 3.53
C LYS A 58 9.39 -10.58 4.10
N GLU A 59 8.20 -10.90 3.61
CA GLU A 59 7.42 -12.07 4.05
C GLU A 59 8.12 -13.39 3.68
N SER A 60 8.84 -13.42 2.56
CA SER A 60 9.59 -14.58 2.10
C SER A 60 11.02 -14.67 2.67
N LEU A 61 11.40 -13.79 3.60
CA LEU A 61 12.75 -13.72 4.19
C LEU A 61 13.86 -13.67 3.12
N GLY A 62 13.63 -12.93 2.03
CA GLY A 62 14.57 -12.79 0.92
C GLY A 62 14.56 -13.94 -0.10
N ASN A 63 13.76 -15.00 0.10
CA ASN A 63 13.65 -16.09 -0.86
C ASN A 63 12.84 -15.67 -2.09
N LYS A 64 13.53 -15.49 -3.22
CA LYS A 64 12.95 -15.01 -4.49
C LYS A 64 11.89 -15.94 -5.06
N SER A 65 12.09 -17.26 -4.99
CA SER A 65 11.13 -18.24 -5.51
C SER A 65 9.86 -18.28 -4.64
N ALA A 66 9.98 -18.08 -3.33
CA ALA A 66 8.83 -17.95 -2.44
C ALA A 66 8.10 -16.61 -2.64
N ALA A 67 8.82 -15.49 -2.80
CA ALA A 67 8.22 -14.19 -3.15
C ALA A 67 7.47 -14.25 -4.48
N ALA A 68 8.01 -14.96 -5.48
CA ALA A 68 7.38 -15.18 -6.78
C ALA A 68 6.02 -15.89 -6.63
N ARG A 69 5.97 -16.95 -5.80
CA ARG A 69 4.73 -17.67 -5.48
C ARG A 69 3.72 -16.79 -4.75
N LEU A 70 4.17 -15.99 -3.76
CA LEU A 70 3.30 -15.07 -3.02
C LEU A 70 2.67 -14.00 -3.94
N LEU A 71 3.43 -13.50 -4.92
CA LEU A 71 2.95 -12.51 -5.88
C LEU A 71 2.24 -13.12 -7.10
N GLY A 72 2.22 -14.45 -7.24
CA GLY A 72 1.62 -15.12 -8.39
C GLY A 72 2.33 -14.83 -9.72
N ILE A 73 3.64 -14.56 -9.69
CA ILE A 73 4.44 -14.23 -10.88
C ILE A 73 5.63 -15.15 -11.04
N SER A 74 6.28 -15.10 -12.19
CA SER A 74 7.52 -15.86 -12.42
C SER A 74 8.69 -15.33 -11.60
N GLU A 75 9.59 -16.22 -11.20
CA GLU A 75 10.86 -15.83 -10.55
C GLU A 75 11.71 -14.92 -11.46
N ARG A 76 11.61 -15.10 -12.79
CA ARG A 76 12.22 -14.20 -13.77
C ARG A 76 11.73 -12.76 -13.61
N LYS A 77 10.42 -12.56 -13.41
CA LYS A 77 9.83 -11.23 -13.19
C LYS A 77 10.31 -10.63 -11.86
N ILE A 78 10.39 -11.42 -10.78
CA ILE A 78 10.98 -10.98 -9.50
C ILE A 78 12.42 -10.50 -9.69
N ARG A 79 13.25 -11.27 -10.40
CA ARG A 79 14.65 -10.89 -10.68
C ARG A 79 14.75 -9.57 -11.43
N TYR A 80 13.90 -9.39 -12.45
CA TYR A 80 13.84 -8.14 -13.20
C TYR A 80 13.42 -6.96 -12.32
N MET A 81 12.35 -7.12 -11.53
CA MET A 81 11.87 -6.09 -10.60
C MET A 81 12.93 -5.74 -9.53
N LEU A 82 13.67 -6.72 -9.02
CA LEU A 82 14.78 -6.48 -8.10
C LEU A 82 15.93 -5.70 -8.76
N LYS A 83 16.26 -5.99 -10.03
CA LYS A 83 17.25 -5.20 -10.77
C LYS A 83 16.76 -3.77 -11.05
N LYS A 84 15.46 -3.63 -11.34
CA LYS A 84 14.81 -2.36 -11.66
C LYS A 84 14.64 -1.46 -10.43
N TYR A 85 14.39 -2.04 -9.25
CA TYR A 85 13.98 -1.29 -8.04
C TYR A 85 14.85 -1.50 -6.81
N GLY A 86 15.74 -2.49 -6.78
CA GLY A 86 16.51 -2.89 -5.59
C GLY A 86 17.87 -2.21 -5.43
N GLY A 87 18.13 -1.14 -6.16
CA GLY A 87 19.37 -0.36 -6.13
C GLY A 87 19.15 1.08 -5.66
N ASP A 88 18.29 1.29 -4.67
CA ASP A 88 18.25 2.52 -3.87
C ASP A 88 19.08 2.31 -2.59
#